data_AF-A0AAD8E850-F1
#
_entry.id   AF-A0AAD8E850-F1
#
_cell.length_a   1.000
_cell.length_b   1.000
_cell.length_c   1.000
_cell.angle_alpha   90.00
_cell.angle_beta   90.00
_cell.angle_gamma   90.00
#
_symmetry.space_group_name_H-M   'P 1'
#
loop_
_entity.id
_entity.type
_entity.pdbx_description
1 polymer ?
#
loop_
_entity_poly.entity_id
_entity_poly.type
_entity_poly.pdbx_seq_one_letter_code
_entity_poly.pdbx_strand_id
1 'polypeptide(L)'
;MESLFSLLFVMGIDSDQELDNYFDIVGKLPVEVATMILRRLDSRTLVSASRVNKRWFALCRSDRVLRSRVRNEIRRQKLQRIIPPKVVAVIHRPTQNVYSPFESLNGLEQKRVTYVPAT
;
A
#
# COMPACT_ATOMS: atom_id res chain seq x y z
N MET A 1 -22.51 -22.43 15.72
CA MET A 1 -21.34 -21.51 15.73
C MET A 1 -21.70 -20.38 16.66
N GLU A 2 -20.91 -20.16 17.72
CA GLU A 2 -21.04 -18.97 18.56
C GLU A 2 -20.85 -17.71 17.70
N SER A 3 -21.64 -16.67 17.95
CA SER A 3 -21.55 -15.42 17.19
C SER A 3 -20.32 -14.62 17.62
N LEU A 4 -19.76 -13.81 16.72
CA LEU A 4 -18.67 -12.88 17.07
C LEU A 4 -19.09 -11.96 18.25
N PHE A 5 -20.36 -11.56 18.29
CA PHE A 5 -20.92 -10.74 19.36
C PHE A 5 -20.88 -11.43 20.73
N SER A 6 -21.19 -12.72 20.78
CA SER A 6 -21.12 -13.52 22.01
C SER A 6 -19.68 -13.55 22.57
N LEU A 7 -18.69 -13.70 21.68
CA LEU A 7 -17.28 -13.68 22.07
C LEU A 7 -16.84 -12.29 22.57
N LEU A 8 -17.23 -11.23 21.86
CA LEU A 8 -16.92 -9.85 22.24
C LEU A 8 -17.51 -9.50 23.61
N PHE A 9 -18.75 -9.92 23.87
CA PHE A 9 -19.41 -9.76 25.15
C PHE A 9 -18.65 -10.48 26.28
N VAL A 10 -18.24 -11.74 26.07
CA VAL A 10 -17.40 -12.48 27.05
C VAL A 10 -16.06 -11.80 27.30
N MET A 11 -15.50 -11.11 26.30
CA MET A 11 -14.27 -10.33 26.45
C MET A 11 -14.47 -8.97 27.16
N GLY A 12 -15.69 -8.67 27.65
CA GLY A 12 -16.02 -7.41 28.31
C GLY A 12 -16.05 -6.21 27.35
N ILE A 13 -16.29 -6.47 26.07
CA ILE A 13 -16.47 -5.45 25.04
C ILE A 13 -17.97 -5.16 24.97
N ASP A 14 -18.47 -4.41 25.95
CA ASP A 14 -19.90 -4.07 26.05
C ASP A 14 -20.30 -3.05 24.97
N SER A 15 -21.38 -3.37 24.25
CA SER A 15 -21.85 -2.63 23.08
C SER A 15 -22.71 -1.40 23.44
N ASP A 16 -23.07 -1.24 24.71
CA ASP A 16 -24.12 -0.33 25.15
C ASP A 16 -23.69 1.16 25.17
N GLN A 17 -22.43 1.48 24.87
CA GLN A 17 -21.89 2.84 24.96
C GLN A 17 -21.24 3.38 23.66
N GLU A 18 -21.34 2.68 22.53
CA GLU A 18 -20.65 3.06 21.28
C GLU A 18 -21.58 3.14 20.06
N LEU A 19 -22.74 3.81 20.17
CA LEU A 19 -23.53 4.15 18.97
C LEU A 19 -22.92 5.34 18.20
N ASP A 20 -22.12 6.18 18.86
CA ASP A 20 -21.46 7.36 18.25
C ASP A 20 -19.93 7.25 18.13
N ASN A 21 -19.33 6.18 18.67
CA ASN A 21 -17.89 5.93 18.57
C ASN A 21 -17.62 4.73 17.66
N TYR A 22 -16.82 4.98 16.62
CA TYR A 22 -16.38 4.00 15.63
C TYR A 22 -15.90 2.70 16.30
N PHE A 23 -16.70 1.64 16.18
CA PHE A 23 -16.47 0.33 16.80
C PHE A 23 -15.07 -0.22 16.47
N ASP A 24 -14.14 -0.13 17.43
CA ASP A 24 -12.75 -0.54 17.26
C ASP A 24 -12.53 -2.02 17.63
N ILE A 25 -12.86 -2.92 16.71
CA ILE A 25 -12.71 -4.36 16.90
C ILE A 25 -11.28 -4.74 17.32
N VAL A 26 -10.27 -4.24 16.60
CA VAL A 26 -8.87 -4.68 16.82
C VAL A 26 -8.28 -4.05 18.07
N GLY A 27 -8.61 -2.80 18.36
CA GLY A 27 -8.08 -2.07 19.50
C GLY A 27 -8.57 -2.60 20.85
N LYS A 28 -9.78 -3.18 20.88
CA LYS A 28 -10.42 -3.75 22.08
C LYS A 28 -10.00 -5.19 22.36
N LEU A 29 -9.41 -5.90 21.40
CA LEU A 29 -8.94 -7.27 21.60
C LEU A 29 -7.71 -7.34 22.53
N PRO A 30 -7.51 -8.49 23.22
CA PRO A 30 -6.24 -8.82 23.86
C PRO A 30 -5.07 -8.74 22.87
N VAL A 31 -3.89 -8.36 23.37
CA VAL A 31 -2.73 -8.06 22.51
C VAL A 31 -2.30 -9.26 21.66
N GLU A 32 -2.43 -10.47 22.19
CA GLU A 32 -2.11 -11.73 21.52
C GLU A 32 -3.02 -11.95 20.30
N VAL A 33 -4.33 -11.74 20.46
CA VAL A 33 -5.32 -11.93 19.39
C VAL A 33 -5.19 -10.82 18.35
N ALA A 34 -5.07 -9.57 18.79
CA ALA A 34 -4.91 -8.43 17.90
C ALA A 34 -3.64 -8.56 17.04
N THR A 35 -2.50 -8.92 17.64
CA THR A 35 -1.25 -9.12 16.90
C THR A 35 -1.31 -10.32 15.96
N MET A 36 -2.02 -11.39 16.32
CA MET A 36 -2.27 -12.53 15.43
C MET A 36 -3.03 -12.12 14.16
N ILE A 37 -4.08 -11.28 14.31
CA ILE A 37 -4.83 -10.74 13.17
C ILE A 37 -3.93 -9.82 12.32
N LEU A 38 -3.23 -8.87 12.97
CA LEU A 38 -2.34 -7.93 12.27
C LEU A 38 -1.21 -8.64 11.51
N ARG A 39 -0.74 -9.80 11.96
CA ARG A 39 0.28 -10.61 11.26
C ARG A 39 -0.21 -11.13 9.91
N ARG A 40 -1.53 -11.27 9.72
CA ARG A 40 -2.13 -11.74 8.45
C ARG A 40 -2.19 -10.63 7.39
N LEU A 41 -2.09 -9.37 7.78
CA LEU A 41 -2.08 -8.25 6.83
C LEU A 41 -0.79 -8.24 6.01
N ASP A 42 -0.86 -7.79 4.76
CA ASP A 42 0.32 -7.48 3.97
C ASP A 42 1.05 -6.24 4.53
N SER A 43 2.29 -6.03 4.12
CA SER A 43 3.12 -4.98 4.71
C SER A 43 2.59 -3.56 4.45
N ARG A 44 1.95 -3.31 3.29
CA ARG A 44 1.39 -1.98 2.96
C ARG A 44 0.17 -1.70 3.83
N THR A 45 -0.76 -2.65 3.89
CA THR A 45 -1.96 -2.54 4.73
C THR A 45 -1.60 -2.45 6.21
N LEU A 46 -0.56 -3.15 6.65
CA LEU A 46 -0.05 -3.05 8.02
C LEU A 46 0.46 -1.64 8.37
N VAL A 47 1.11 -0.94 7.43
CA VAL A 47 1.49 0.47 7.63
C VAL A 47 0.24 1.34 7.76
N SER A 48 -0.79 1.14 6.94
CA SER A 48 -2.06 1.86 7.06
C SER A 48 -2.74 1.59 8.40
N ALA A 49 -2.81 0.33 8.82
CA ALA A 49 -3.34 -0.10 10.11
C ALA A 49 -2.62 0.61 11.28
N SER A 50 -1.30 0.73 11.22
CA SER A 50 -0.52 1.44 12.26
C SER A 50 -0.84 2.93 12.41
N ARG A 51 -1.56 3.53 11.45
CA ARG A 51 -1.92 4.96 11.41
C ARG A 51 -3.36 5.25 11.83
N VAL A 52 -4.17 4.21 12.09
CA VAL A 52 -5.59 4.36 12.45
C VAL A 52 -5.75 5.15 13.75
N ASN A 53 -5.14 4.67 14.83
CA ASN A 53 -5.11 5.36 16.11
C ASN A 53 -3.88 4.95 16.95
N LYS A 54 -3.70 5.58 18.11
CA LYS A 54 -2.57 5.29 19.01
C LYS A 54 -2.56 3.83 19.50
N ARG A 55 -3.73 3.22 19.70
CA ARG A 55 -3.86 1.82 20.15
C ARG A 55 -3.38 0.85 19.07
N TRP A 56 -3.81 1.03 17.83
CA TRP A 56 -3.36 0.24 16.68
C TRP A 56 -1.86 0.39 16.44
N PHE A 57 -1.32 1.59 16.61
CA PHE A 57 0.11 1.82 16.55
C PHE A 57 0.86 1.04 17.66
N ALA A 58 0.35 1.06 18.89
CA ALA A 58 0.92 0.32 20.01
C ALA A 58 0.89 -1.20 19.77
N LEU A 59 -0.19 -1.74 19.19
CA LEU A 59 -0.31 -3.15 18.81
C LEU A 59 0.69 -3.54 17.70
N CYS A 60 0.87 -2.70 16.69
CA CYS A 60 1.92 -2.90 15.69
C CYS A 60 3.33 -2.85 16.31
N ARG A 61 3.48 -2.17 17.45
CA ARG A 61 4.74 -2.04 18.20
C ARG A 61 4.99 -3.12 19.25
N SER A 62 3.98 -3.81 19.75
CA SER A 62 4.15 -4.84 20.79
C SER A 62 4.88 -6.05 20.22
N ASP A 63 4.56 -6.43 18.98
CA ASP A 63 5.14 -7.58 18.32
C ASP A 63 6.45 -7.24 17.56
N ARG A 64 7.49 -8.08 17.71
CA ARG A 64 8.80 -7.87 17.05
C ARG A 64 8.71 -7.99 15.52
N VAL A 65 7.93 -8.94 15.03
CA VAL A 65 7.77 -9.21 13.59
C VAL A 65 6.99 -8.06 12.95
N LEU A 66 5.87 -7.64 13.55
CA LEU A 66 5.08 -6.50 13.07
C LEU A 66 5.93 -5.22 13.03
N ARG A 67 6.66 -4.90 14.10
CA ARG A 67 7.59 -3.75 14.13
C ARG A 67 8.62 -3.79 13.01
N SER A 68 9.17 -4.97 12.73
CA SER A 68 10.17 -5.11 11.67
C SER A 68 9.54 -4.83 10.31
N ARG A 69 8.38 -5.45 10.03
CA ARG A 69 7.65 -5.29 8.77
C ARG A 69 7.23 -3.85 8.51
N VAL A 70 6.64 -3.18 9.50
CA VAL A 70 6.25 -1.76 9.40
C VAL A 70 7.46 -0.88 9.08
N ARG A 71 8.58 -1.05 9.80
CA ARG A 71 9.79 -0.25 9.56
C ARG A 71 10.38 -0.50 8.18
N ASN A 72 10.45 -1.76 7.75
CA ASN A 72 10.99 -2.11 6.44
C ASN A 72 10.13 -1.54 5.31
N GLU A 73 8.81 -1.60 5.45
CA GLU A 73 7.88 -1.04 4.48
C GLU A 73 7.98 0.49 4.40
N ILE A 74 8.05 1.19 5.54
CA ILE A 74 8.27 2.65 5.55
C ILE A 74 9.60 3.01 4.87
N ARG A 75 10.67 2.26 5.13
CA ARG A 75 11.97 2.47 4.45
C ARG A 75 11.85 2.25 2.95
N ARG A 76 11.17 1.18 2.53
CA ARG A 76 10.92 0.87 1.12
C ARG A 76 10.18 2.01 0.43
N GLN A 77 9.11 2.52 1.05
CA GLN A 77 8.32 3.64 0.52
C GLN A 77 9.16 4.92 0.41
N LYS A 78 10.01 5.21 1.41
CA LYS A 78 10.93 6.36 1.35
C LYS A 78 11.92 6.22 0.20
N LEU A 79 12.53 5.04 0.05
CA LEU A 79 13.48 4.78 -1.04
C LEU A 79 12.81 4.94 -2.42
N GLN A 80 11.59 4.44 -2.59
CA GLN A 80 10.81 4.59 -3.82
C GLN A 80 10.42 6.04 -4.13
N ARG A 81 10.35 6.92 -3.13
CA ARG A 81 10.12 8.36 -3.35
C ARG A 81 11.39 9.10 -3.74
N ILE A 82 12.55 8.62 -3.32
CA ILE A 82 13.85 9.24 -3.61
C ILE A 82 14.36 8.80 -4.98
N ILE A 83 14.18 7.52 -5.32
CA ILE A 83 14.57 6.99 -6.63
C ILE A 83 13.44 7.36 -7.62
N PRO A 84 13.69 8.22 -8.62
CA PRO A 84 12.68 8.48 -9.64
C PRO A 84 12.32 7.15 -10.31
N PRO A 85 11.03 6.92 -10.65
CA PRO A 85 10.64 5.71 -11.35
C PRO A 85 11.52 5.58 -12.59
N LYS A 86 12.07 4.38 -12.83
CA LYS A 86 12.81 4.08 -14.07
C LYS A 86 11.83 4.27 -15.23
N VAL A 87 11.85 5.44 -15.84
CA VAL A 87 11.04 5.70 -17.02
C VAL A 87 11.78 5.09 -18.19
N VAL A 88 11.26 3.98 -18.71
CA VAL A 88 11.80 3.38 -19.92
C VAL A 88 11.34 4.27 -21.08
N ALA A 89 12.28 4.97 -21.70
CA ALA A 89 12.01 5.68 -22.94
C ALA A 89 11.79 4.64 -24.05
N VAL A 90 10.54 4.43 -24.44
CA VAL A 90 10.22 3.63 -25.63
C VAL A 90 10.46 4.53 -26.84
N ILE A 91 11.59 4.31 -27.53
CA ILE A 91 11.86 4.97 -28.80
C ILE A 91 11.05 4.25 -29.87
N HIS A 92 9.91 4.82 -30.25
CA HIS A 92 9.19 4.40 -31.44
C HIS A 92 10.02 4.81 -32.66
N ARG A 93 10.76 3.87 -33.25
CA ARG A 93 11.32 4.07 -34.58
C ARG A 93 10.14 3.99 -35.57
N PRO A 94 9.82 5.05 -36.32
CA PRO A 94 8.86 4.91 -37.40
C PRO A 94 9.45 3.88 -38.37
N THR A 95 8.72 2.79 -38.61
CA THR A 95 9.02 1.86 -39.70
C THR A 95 8.91 2.66 -40.98
N GLN A 96 10.04 3.11 -41.53
CA GLN A 96 10.09 3.72 -42.85
C GLN A 96 9.54 2.70 -43.85
N ASN A 97 8.35 2.98 -44.36
CA ASN A 97 7.79 2.24 -45.47
C ASN A 97 8.64 2.60 -46.70
N VAL A 98 9.36 1.61 -47.24
CA VAL A 98 10.28 1.77 -48.37
C VAL A 98 9.48 1.88 -49.67
N TYR A 99 8.82 3.02 -49.92
CA TYR A 99 8.56 3.56 -51.27
C TYR A 99 7.84 4.92 -51.20
N SER A 100 8.57 6.03 -51.31
CA SER A 100 8.05 7.29 -51.88
C SER A 100 9.21 8.15 -52.38
N PRO A 101 9.38 8.31 -53.71
CA PRO A 101 10.36 9.22 -54.28
C PRO A 101 9.78 10.65 -54.29
N PHE A 102 10.54 11.59 -53.73
CA PHE A 102 10.31 13.04 -53.79
C PHE A 102 9.11 13.60 -53.01
N GLU A 103 9.26 13.78 -51.69
CA GLU A 103 8.70 14.98 -51.04
C GLU A 103 9.70 15.60 -50.06
N SER A 104 10.23 16.74 -50.51
CA SER A 104 10.63 17.91 -49.73
C SER A 104 11.61 17.77 -48.57
N LEU A 105 12.84 18.24 -48.85
CA LEU A 105 13.78 18.88 -47.94
C LEU A 105 13.08 19.83 -46.96
N ASN A 106 12.64 19.32 -45.80
CA ASN A 106 12.35 20.06 -44.56
C ASN A 106 12.10 19.04 -43.43
N GLY A 107 13.04 18.10 -43.23
CA GLY A 107 12.88 16.99 -42.30
C GLY A 107 13.29 17.30 -40.86
N LEU A 108 12.47 18.05 -40.11
CA LEU A 108 12.52 17.97 -38.65
C LEU A 108 11.95 16.60 -38.26
N GLU A 109 12.79 15.56 -38.19
CA GLU A 109 12.40 14.26 -37.63
C GLU A 109 11.98 14.45 -36.17
N GLN A 110 10.68 14.58 -35.95
CA GLN A 110 10.12 14.75 -34.62
C GLN A 110 10.12 13.39 -33.90
N LYS A 111 11.19 13.12 -33.14
CA LYS A 111 11.26 11.96 -32.25
C LYS A 111 10.25 12.12 -31.12
N ARG A 112 9.14 11.37 -31.19
CA ARG A 112 8.13 11.33 -30.12
C ARG A 112 8.61 10.39 -29.01
N VAL A 113 9.05 10.98 -27.89
CA VAL A 113 9.41 10.24 -26.67
C VAL A 113 8.15 10.10 -25.82
N THR A 114 7.75 8.87 -25.52
CA THR A 114 6.59 8.59 -24.66
C THR A 114 7.09 7.91 -23.39
N TYR A 115 6.69 8.46 -22.25
CA TYR A 115 7.09 7.99 -20.92
C TYR A 115 6.01 7.05 -20.39
N VAL A 116 6.37 5.79 -20.13
CA VAL A 116 5.47 4.77 -19.58
C VAL A 116 6.00 4.27 -18.23
N PRO A 117 5.12 4.07 -17.22
CA PRO A 117 5.52 3.54 -15.93
C PRO A 117 5.90 2.05 -16.07
N ALA A 118 7.05 1.68 -15.51
CA ALA A 118 7.51 0.29 -15.47
C ALA A 118 6.58 -0.56 -14.58
N THR A 119 6.09 -1.68 -15.14
CA THR A 119 5.16 -2.63 -14.51
C THR A 119 5.88 -3.61 -13.58
#